data_AF-A0A7W5BBZ0-F1
#
_entry.id   AF-A0A7W5BBZ0-F1
#
_cell.length_a   1.000
_cell.length_b   1.000
_cell.length_c   1.000
_cell.angle_alpha   90.00
_cell.angle_beta   90.00
_cell.angle_gamma   90.00
#
_symmetry.space_group_name_H-M   'P 1'
#
loop_
_entity.id
_entity.type
_entity.pdbx_description
1 polymer ?
#
loop_
_entity_poly.entity_id
_entity_poly.type
_entity_poly.pdbx_seq_one_letter_code
_entity_poly.pdbx_strand_id
1 'polypeptide(L)'
;MSSDDAAELALPRSSAPQVWDATVSETSFYWYDLINDPKVADFHDPIGRYQRRMQFALDATMEKRLIFMLVARPRLRFDPKRSTSWGFFSLKLTIPILLGGDERKSTITVELKTPFEATFKKPLIQLYDKYMTLNWGSMTETFTIHDLMQRHDTGLHYPSKVQYVGQTRDPAGRLAKGRLMAVSNLCDSNAQDYDTLLLVQNFNVAVDTEAKEFAEQASQRSQMDVLEAALIRYFEGADARSPQEHRLRRERLRSLHEAYMIDRLTIDLGFKEANDFYDLESAEVEKSRRHLFACSFTEGLVAVERLAEQGRPLVSLEA
;
A
#
# COMPACT_ATOMS: atom_id res chain seq x y z
N MET A 1 8.94 29.22 -1.85
CA MET A 1 8.61 29.03 -0.43
C MET A 1 7.11 28.94 -0.36
N SER A 2 6.59 27.74 -0.07
CA SER A 2 5.15 27.55 0.09
C SER A 2 4.72 28.09 1.46
N SER A 3 3.44 28.40 1.64
CA SER A 3 2.88 28.82 2.94
C SER A 3 3.14 27.81 4.07
N ASP A 4 3.38 26.54 3.74
CA ASP A 4 3.76 25.48 4.68
C ASP A 4 5.21 25.58 5.19
N ASP A 5 6.09 26.30 4.48
CA ASP A 5 7.48 26.52 4.89
C ASP A 5 7.57 27.69 5.90
N ALA A 6 6.61 28.63 5.87
CA ALA A 6 6.56 29.75 6.81
C ALA A 6 6.02 29.38 8.20
N ALA A 7 5.27 28.27 8.30
CA ALA A 7 4.78 27.71 9.56
C ALA A 7 5.85 26.89 10.33
N GLU A 8 7.07 26.81 9.80
CA GLU A 8 8.17 26.01 10.36
C GLU A 8 8.81 26.64 11.63
N LEU A 9 8.37 27.83 12.05
CA LEU A 9 9.05 28.62 13.08
C LEU A 9 8.64 28.35 14.55
N ALA A 10 7.63 27.52 14.82
CA ALA A 10 7.41 27.01 16.17
C ALA A 10 6.64 25.68 16.11
N LEU A 11 7.37 24.56 16.20
CA LEU A 11 6.70 23.30 16.53
C LEU A 11 6.04 23.47 17.91
N PRO A 12 4.74 23.15 18.05
CA PRO A 12 4.11 23.06 19.36
C PRO A 12 4.93 22.13 20.25
N ARG A 13 5.18 22.55 21.50
CA ARG A 13 6.06 21.81 22.42
C ARG A 13 5.22 21.16 23.49
N SER A 14 5.35 19.84 23.60
CA SER A 14 4.72 19.12 24.68
C SER A 14 5.41 19.42 26.00
N SER A 15 4.61 19.45 27.06
CA SER A 15 5.05 19.64 28.44
C SER A 15 5.23 18.33 29.21
N ALA A 16 4.87 17.19 28.59
CA ALA A 16 4.99 15.87 29.19
C ALA A 16 5.32 14.80 28.12
N PRO A 17 5.93 13.67 28.51
CA PRO A 17 6.14 12.54 27.60
C PRO A 17 4.84 12.07 26.93
N GLN A 18 4.98 11.63 25.68
CA GLN A 18 3.87 11.10 24.87
C GLN A 18 4.13 9.66 24.46
N VAL A 19 3.10 8.82 24.58
CA VAL A 19 3.07 7.46 24.03
C VAL A 19 2.11 7.45 22.85
N TRP A 20 2.63 7.12 21.68
CA TRP A 20 1.87 7.10 20.44
C TRP A 20 1.51 5.68 20.06
N ASP A 21 0.31 5.53 19.52
CA ASP A 21 -0.23 4.26 19.07
C ASP A 21 -0.86 4.46 17.70
N ALA A 22 -0.24 3.87 16.68
CA ALA A 22 -0.63 4.00 15.29
C ALA A 22 -1.23 2.69 14.77
N THR A 23 -2.46 2.76 14.30
CA THR A 23 -3.17 1.65 13.66
C THR A 23 -3.62 2.04 12.26
N VAL A 24 -3.65 1.07 11.35
CA VAL A 24 -4.13 1.30 9.97
C VAL A 24 -5.63 1.62 10.03
N SER A 25 -6.03 2.72 9.39
CA SER A 25 -7.44 3.13 9.27
C SER A 25 -8.00 2.93 7.87
N GLU A 26 -7.18 3.05 6.84
CA GLU A 26 -7.52 2.77 5.45
C GLU A 26 -6.32 2.16 4.73
N THR A 27 -6.58 1.29 3.76
CA THR A 27 -5.53 0.65 2.96
C THR A 27 -5.99 0.53 1.51
N SER A 28 -5.08 0.76 0.56
CA SER A 28 -5.37 0.66 -0.87
C SER A 28 -4.14 0.20 -1.63
N PHE A 29 -4.34 -0.67 -2.62
CA PHE A 29 -3.30 -1.09 -3.55
C PHE A 29 -3.54 -0.48 -4.92
N TYR A 30 -2.49 0.08 -5.51
CA TYR A 30 -2.47 0.54 -6.89
C TYR A 30 -1.38 -0.21 -7.64
N TRP A 31 -1.73 -0.90 -8.74
CA TRP A 31 -0.73 -1.58 -9.55
C TRP A 31 0.09 -0.54 -10.32
N TYR A 32 1.31 -0.27 -9.85
CA TYR A 32 2.11 0.86 -10.28
C TYR A 32 2.60 0.72 -11.72
N ASP A 33 2.85 -0.52 -12.18
CA ASP A 33 3.23 -0.81 -13.57
C ASP A 33 2.16 -0.40 -14.59
N LEU A 34 0.92 -0.19 -14.16
CA LEU A 34 -0.17 0.27 -15.03
C LEU A 34 -0.16 1.79 -15.24
N ILE A 35 0.48 2.56 -14.36
CA ILE A 35 0.53 4.03 -14.45
C ILE A 35 1.42 4.48 -15.60
N ASN A 36 2.48 3.71 -15.89
CA ASN A 36 3.40 3.96 -16.99
C ASN A 36 2.97 3.26 -18.30
N ASP A 37 1.77 2.65 -18.37
CA ASP A 37 1.33 1.95 -19.57
C ASP A 37 0.89 2.98 -20.65
N PRO A 38 1.58 3.04 -21.81
CA PRO A 38 1.41 4.11 -22.80
C PRO A 38 0.09 4.08 -23.58
N LYS A 39 -0.79 3.09 -23.33
CA LYS A 39 -2.09 3.02 -24.02
C LYS A 39 -3.03 4.05 -23.41
N VAL A 40 -3.21 5.16 -24.12
CA VAL A 40 -4.21 6.19 -23.80
C VAL A 40 -5.57 5.53 -23.65
N ALA A 41 -6.11 5.59 -22.42
CA ALA A 41 -7.42 5.06 -22.07
C ALA A 41 -8.52 5.68 -22.95
N ASP A 42 -9.20 4.87 -23.76
CA ASP A 42 -10.47 5.24 -24.39
C ASP A 42 -11.58 5.17 -23.31
N PHE A 43 -12.45 6.20 -23.22
CA PHE A 43 -13.59 6.19 -22.29
C PHE A 43 -14.66 5.16 -22.68
N HIS A 44 -14.74 4.81 -23.95
CA HIS A 44 -15.69 3.81 -24.43
C HIS A 44 -15.24 2.39 -24.10
N ASP A 45 -13.94 2.17 -23.88
CA ASP A 45 -13.35 0.90 -23.45
C ASP A 45 -13.47 0.69 -21.92
N PRO A 46 -14.06 -0.44 -21.45
CA PRO A 46 -14.02 -0.84 -20.04
C PRO A 46 -12.63 -0.76 -19.39
N ILE A 47 -11.56 -1.15 -20.11
CA ILE A 47 -10.19 -1.10 -19.58
C ILE A 47 -9.72 0.34 -19.39
N GLY A 48 -9.99 1.21 -20.38
CA GLY A 48 -9.67 2.63 -20.26
C GLY A 48 -10.41 3.32 -19.12
N ARG A 49 -11.67 2.95 -18.87
CA ARG A 49 -12.41 3.43 -17.68
C ARG A 49 -11.77 2.94 -16.38
N TYR A 50 -11.33 1.68 -16.30
CA TYR A 50 -10.62 1.17 -15.14
C TYR A 50 -9.34 1.96 -14.87
N GLN A 51 -8.48 2.12 -15.88
CA GLN A 51 -7.21 2.85 -15.75
C GLN A 51 -7.42 4.30 -15.30
N ARG A 52 -8.42 5.01 -15.85
CA ARG A 52 -8.74 6.36 -15.40
C ARG A 52 -9.22 6.42 -13.96
N ARG A 53 -10.10 5.50 -13.52
CA ARG A 53 -10.54 5.47 -12.12
C ARG A 53 -9.37 5.26 -11.17
N MET A 54 -8.46 4.35 -11.52
CA MET A 54 -7.24 4.11 -10.76
C MET A 54 -6.36 5.37 -10.71
N GLN A 55 -6.14 6.05 -11.85
CA GLN A 55 -5.35 7.29 -11.89
C GLN A 55 -5.99 8.39 -11.03
N PHE A 56 -7.31 8.61 -11.14
CA PHE A 56 -8.01 9.60 -10.32
C PHE A 56 -7.93 9.28 -8.83
N ALA A 57 -8.09 8.01 -8.46
CA ALA A 57 -7.95 7.59 -7.06
C ALA A 57 -6.52 7.82 -6.54
N LEU A 58 -5.51 7.55 -7.36
CA LEU A 58 -4.10 7.82 -7.03
C LEU A 58 -3.84 9.33 -6.90
N ASP A 59 -4.31 10.14 -7.85
CA ASP A 59 -4.12 11.60 -7.83
C ASP A 59 -4.76 12.22 -6.57
N ALA A 60 -6.00 11.82 -6.22
CA ALA A 60 -6.67 12.23 -4.99
C ALA A 60 -5.91 11.80 -3.72
N THR A 61 -5.18 10.69 -3.81
CA THR A 61 -4.35 10.16 -2.73
C THR A 61 -3.03 10.96 -2.57
N MET A 62 -2.48 11.51 -3.66
CA MET A 62 -1.28 12.35 -3.62
C MET A 62 -1.51 13.72 -2.99
N GLU A 63 -2.75 14.22 -3.00
CA GLU A 63 -3.11 15.48 -2.31
C GLU A 63 -3.07 15.32 -0.78
N LYS A 64 -3.33 14.10 -0.30
CA LYS A 64 -3.27 13.74 1.12
C LYS A 64 -1.83 13.42 1.53
N ARG A 65 -1.52 13.60 2.82
CA ARG A 65 -0.25 13.15 3.41
C ARG A 65 -0.46 11.80 4.08
N LEU A 66 -0.30 10.74 3.30
CA LEU A 66 -0.41 9.34 3.73
C LEU A 66 0.96 8.65 3.60
N ILE A 67 1.07 7.45 4.15
CA ILE A 67 2.24 6.61 3.92
C ILE A 67 1.99 5.73 2.70
N PHE A 68 3.00 5.59 1.85
CA PHE A 68 3.01 4.55 0.83
C PHE A 68 4.19 3.60 1.04
N MET A 69 3.99 2.36 0.65
CA MET A 69 5.01 1.34 0.51
C MET A 69 5.01 0.88 -0.95
N LEU A 70 6.18 0.93 -1.58
CA LEU A 70 6.40 0.24 -2.84
C LEU A 70 6.63 -1.24 -2.53
N VAL A 71 5.77 -2.09 -3.08
CA VAL A 71 5.85 -3.52 -2.86
C VAL A 71 6.03 -4.26 -4.18
N ALA A 72 6.86 -5.30 -4.16
CA ALA A 72 7.06 -6.22 -5.27
C ALA A 72 6.36 -7.54 -5.00
N ARG A 73 5.68 -8.07 -6.00
CA ARG A 73 5.10 -9.42 -6.00
C ARG A 73 5.56 -10.19 -7.22
N PRO A 74 5.67 -11.53 -7.19
CA PRO A 74 5.95 -12.29 -8.40
C PRO A 74 5.05 -11.83 -9.54
N ARG A 75 5.60 -11.71 -10.74
CA ARG A 75 4.86 -11.25 -11.91
C ARG A 75 3.69 -12.18 -12.20
N LEU A 76 2.49 -11.63 -12.39
CA LEU A 76 1.28 -12.40 -12.64
C LEU A 76 0.55 -11.88 -13.86
N ARG A 77 0.25 -12.76 -14.82
CA ARG A 77 -0.52 -12.40 -16.02
C ARG A 77 -1.64 -13.39 -16.25
N PHE A 78 -2.73 -12.95 -16.88
CA PHE A 78 -3.68 -13.89 -17.46
C PHE A 78 -3.04 -14.55 -18.70
N ASP A 79 -3.41 -15.79 -18.98
CA ASP A 79 -2.98 -16.48 -20.20
C ASP A 79 -4.10 -16.41 -21.26
N PRO A 80 -4.11 -15.41 -22.16
CA PRO A 80 -5.17 -15.25 -23.16
C PRO A 80 -5.14 -16.37 -24.23
N LYS A 81 -4.08 -17.19 -24.29
CA LYS A 81 -3.97 -18.31 -25.23
C LYS A 81 -4.76 -19.53 -24.76
N ARG A 82 -5.16 -19.57 -23.48
CA ARG A 82 -5.93 -20.67 -22.88
C ARG A 82 -7.34 -20.18 -22.56
N SER A 83 -8.31 -21.07 -22.76
CA SER A 83 -9.71 -20.78 -22.44
C SER A 83 -9.98 -20.89 -20.95
N THR A 84 -10.87 -20.03 -20.45
CA THR A 84 -11.47 -20.18 -19.13
C THR A 84 -12.46 -21.33 -19.09
N SER A 85 -12.71 -21.89 -17.90
CA SER A 85 -13.74 -22.92 -17.71
C SER A 85 -14.64 -22.63 -16.52
N TRP A 86 -15.88 -23.11 -16.59
CA TRP A 86 -16.89 -22.96 -15.54
C TRP A 86 -17.08 -24.27 -14.78
N GLY A 87 -17.34 -24.16 -13.48
CA GLY A 87 -17.92 -25.25 -12.70
C GLY A 87 -19.30 -25.66 -13.24
N PHE A 88 -19.64 -26.94 -13.12
CA PHE A 88 -20.86 -27.53 -13.69
C PHE A 88 -22.17 -26.92 -13.15
N PHE A 89 -22.19 -26.45 -11.89
CA PHE A 89 -23.40 -25.91 -11.24
C PHE A 89 -23.18 -24.59 -10.48
N SER A 90 -22.07 -23.90 -10.73
CA SER A 90 -21.71 -22.70 -9.97
C SER A 90 -21.09 -21.63 -10.85
N LEU A 91 -21.01 -20.42 -10.31
CA LEU A 91 -20.22 -19.31 -10.87
C LEU A 91 -18.75 -19.40 -10.46
N LYS A 92 -18.24 -20.62 -10.25
CA LYS A 92 -16.82 -20.89 -10.07
C LYS A 92 -16.15 -20.85 -11.44
N LEU A 93 -15.38 -19.79 -11.65
CA LEU A 93 -14.63 -19.53 -12.87
C LEU A 93 -13.18 -19.94 -12.65
N THR A 94 -12.68 -20.83 -13.49
CA THR A 94 -11.24 -21.17 -13.54
C THR A 94 -10.58 -20.37 -14.66
N ILE A 95 -9.57 -19.59 -14.29
CA ILE A 95 -8.88 -18.64 -15.13
C ILE A 95 -7.43 -19.10 -15.31
N PRO A 96 -6.94 -19.29 -16.54
CA PRO A 96 -5.56 -19.63 -16.79
C PRO A 96 -4.65 -18.40 -16.61
N ILE A 97 -3.50 -18.62 -16.00
CA ILE A 97 -2.54 -17.56 -15.66
C ILE A 97 -1.10 -17.99 -15.93
N LEU A 98 -0.20 -17.01 -15.98
CA LEU A 98 1.25 -17.15 -16.10
C LEU A 98 1.91 -16.57 -14.85
N LEU A 99 2.87 -17.31 -14.29
CA LEU A 99 3.56 -16.98 -13.04
C LEU A 99 5.05 -16.68 -13.30
N GLY A 100 5.53 -15.55 -12.79
CA GLY A 100 6.93 -15.11 -12.84
C GLY A 100 7.40 -14.68 -14.23
N GLY A 101 8.68 -14.31 -14.33
CA GLY A 101 9.34 -13.97 -15.60
C GLY A 101 9.42 -15.16 -16.57
N ASP A 102 9.46 -16.39 -16.05
CA ASP A 102 9.48 -17.64 -16.84
C ASP A 102 8.10 -18.03 -17.42
N GLU A 103 7.05 -17.24 -17.14
CA GLU A 103 5.68 -17.48 -17.60
C GLU A 103 5.16 -18.89 -17.28
N ARG A 104 5.45 -19.39 -16.08
CA ARG A 104 5.02 -20.74 -15.68
C ARG A 104 3.49 -20.83 -15.66
N LYS A 105 2.94 -21.71 -16.48
CA LYS A 105 1.48 -21.92 -16.61
C LYS A 105 0.87 -22.41 -15.31
N SER A 106 -0.23 -21.77 -14.91
CA SER A 106 -1.05 -22.17 -13.78
C SER A 106 -2.53 -21.81 -14.04
N THR A 107 -3.36 -21.94 -13.02
CA THR A 107 -4.77 -21.51 -13.00
C THR A 107 -5.13 -20.96 -11.63
N ILE A 108 -6.05 -20.02 -11.58
CA ILE A 108 -6.77 -19.62 -10.37
C ILE A 108 -8.25 -19.94 -10.51
N THR A 109 -8.93 -20.18 -9.40
CA THR A 109 -10.38 -20.34 -9.39
C THR A 109 -10.99 -19.26 -8.52
N VAL A 110 -11.98 -18.55 -9.05
CA VAL A 110 -12.71 -17.50 -8.33
C VAL A 110 -14.20 -17.82 -8.35
N GLU A 111 -14.89 -17.51 -7.26
CA GLU A 111 -16.34 -17.63 -7.17
C GLU A 111 -16.96 -16.25 -7.40
N LEU A 112 -17.65 -16.10 -8.54
CA LEU A 112 -18.28 -14.85 -8.93
C LEU A 112 -19.69 -14.76 -8.35
N LYS A 113 -20.12 -13.53 -8.05
CA LYS A 113 -21.50 -13.20 -7.70
C LYS A 113 -22.13 -12.45 -8.85
N THR A 114 -23.34 -12.83 -9.25
CA THR A 114 -24.08 -12.09 -10.28
C THR A 114 -24.44 -10.70 -9.75
N PRO A 115 -24.02 -9.61 -10.42
CA PRO A 115 -24.43 -8.26 -10.06
C PRO A 115 -25.93 -8.07 -10.17
N PHE A 116 -26.51 -7.16 -9.37
CA PHE A 116 -27.95 -6.86 -9.43
C PHE A 116 -28.39 -6.34 -10.80
N GLU A 117 -27.55 -5.54 -11.45
CA GLU A 117 -27.84 -4.94 -12.76
C GLU A 117 -27.61 -5.89 -13.95
N ALA A 118 -27.17 -7.12 -13.71
CA ALA A 118 -26.82 -8.08 -14.77
C ALA A 118 -28.05 -8.58 -15.54
N THR A 119 -27.92 -8.66 -16.86
CA THR A 119 -28.92 -9.29 -17.74
C THR A 119 -28.57 -10.73 -18.08
N PHE A 120 -27.28 -11.10 -17.99
CA PHE A 120 -26.82 -12.47 -18.14
C PHE A 120 -26.59 -13.16 -16.79
N LYS A 121 -26.92 -14.46 -16.72
CA LYS A 121 -26.60 -15.29 -15.54
C LYS A 121 -25.10 -15.66 -15.46
N LYS A 122 -24.43 -15.73 -16.60
CA LYS A 122 -22.97 -15.94 -16.72
C LYS A 122 -22.40 -14.84 -17.64
N PRO A 123 -21.31 -14.18 -17.28
CA PRO A 123 -20.73 -13.14 -18.11
C PRO A 123 -19.99 -13.75 -19.30
N LEU A 124 -19.91 -12.98 -20.39
CA LEU A 124 -18.92 -13.23 -21.44
C LEU A 124 -17.56 -12.74 -20.93
N ILE A 125 -16.54 -13.58 -21.04
CA ILE A 125 -15.20 -13.32 -20.51
C ILE A 125 -14.26 -12.99 -21.65
N GLN A 126 -13.49 -11.91 -21.50
CA GLN A 126 -12.32 -11.66 -22.34
C GLN A 126 -11.09 -11.54 -21.45
N LEU A 127 -10.02 -12.24 -21.83
CA LEU A 127 -8.73 -12.18 -21.16
C LEU A 127 -7.75 -11.36 -21.99
N TYR A 128 -7.05 -10.47 -21.30
CA TYR A 128 -5.89 -9.71 -21.77
C TYR A 128 -4.75 -9.99 -20.79
N ASP A 129 -3.52 -9.68 -21.17
CA ASP A 129 -2.32 -9.96 -20.33
C ASP A 129 -2.48 -9.51 -18.86
N LYS A 130 -2.90 -8.26 -18.64
CA LYS A 130 -3.07 -7.66 -17.30
C LYS A 130 -4.51 -7.56 -16.83
N TYR A 131 -5.49 -7.73 -17.73
CA TYR A 131 -6.90 -7.43 -17.48
C TYR A 131 -7.81 -8.58 -17.87
N MET A 132 -8.92 -8.72 -17.14
CA MET A 132 -10.06 -9.55 -17.50
C MET A 132 -11.31 -8.68 -17.52
N THR A 133 -12.13 -8.82 -18.56
CA THR A 133 -13.45 -8.20 -18.60
C THR A 133 -14.54 -9.25 -18.42
N LEU A 134 -15.54 -8.91 -17.60
CA LEU A 134 -16.75 -9.71 -17.38
C LEU A 134 -17.94 -8.91 -17.91
N ASN A 135 -18.44 -9.29 -19.08
CA ASN A 135 -19.61 -8.66 -19.68
C ASN A 135 -20.89 -9.40 -19.29
N TRP A 136 -21.69 -8.76 -18.43
CA TRP A 136 -22.97 -9.26 -17.92
C TRP A 136 -24.17 -8.83 -18.76
N GLY A 137 -23.93 -8.35 -20.00
CA GLY A 137 -24.91 -7.86 -20.97
C GLY A 137 -25.12 -6.35 -20.83
N SER A 138 -25.78 -5.93 -19.76
CA SER A 138 -26.12 -4.52 -19.45
C SER A 138 -24.95 -3.75 -18.83
N MET A 139 -23.97 -4.47 -18.27
CA MET A 139 -22.80 -3.89 -17.64
C MET A 139 -21.56 -4.72 -17.96
N THR A 140 -20.39 -4.09 -17.88
CA THR A 140 -19.10 -4.77 -18.00
C THR A 140 -18.20 -4.37 -16.84
N GLU A 141 -17.72 -5.37 -16.10
CA GLU A 141 -16.71 -5.20 -15.07
C GLU A 141 -15.32 -5.47 -15.65
N THR A 142 -14.31 -4.84 -15.07
CA THR A 142 -12.91 -5.02 -15.45
C THR A 142 -12.10 -5.23 -14.20
N PHE A 143 -11.28 -6.28 -14.20
CA PHE A 143 -10.42 -6.66 -13.12
C PHE A 143 -8.99 -6.82 -13.61
N THR A 144 -8.04 -6.41 -12.80
CA THR A 144 -6.67 -6.88 -12.91
C THR A 144 -6.53 -8.23 -12.21
N ILE A 145 -5.44 -8.94 -12.46
CA ILE A 145 -5.15 -10.18 -11.72
C ILE A 145 -4.99 -9.91 -10.21
N HIS A 146 -4.41 -8.76 -9.85
CA HIS A 146 -4.22 -8.35 -8.46
C HIS A 146 -5.55 -8.01 -7.78
N ASP A 147 -6.52 -7.43 -8.50
CA ASP A 147 -7.88 -7.25 -7.96
C ASP A 147 -8.52 -8.60 -7.60
N LEU A 148 -8.35 -9.62 -8.45
CA LEU A 148 -8.91 -10.95 -8.18
C LEU A 148 -8.26 -11.59 -6.96
N MET A 149 -6.93 -11.49 -6.85
CA MET A 149 -6.21 -12.01 -5.69
C MET A 149 -6.55 -11.29 -4.39
N GLN A 150 -6.82 -10.00 -4.45
CA GLN A 150 -7.21 -9.23 -3.26
C GLN A 150 -8.63 -9.60 -2.80
N ARG A 151 -9.55 -9.87 -3.73
CA ARG A 151 -10.99 -10.10 -3.44
C ARG A 151 -11.36 -11.57 -3.18
N HIS A 152 -10.57 -12.51 -3.69
CA HIS A 152 -10.88 -13.93 -3.67
C HIS A 152 -9.71 -14.74 -3.11
N ASP A 153 -10.04 -15.81 -2.39
CA ASP A 153 -9.06 -16.86 -2.12
C ASP A 153 -8.78 -17.64 -3.41
N THR A 154 -7.64 -17.35 -4.02
CA THR A 154 -7.21 -17.94 -5.29
C THR A 154 -6.31 -19.16 -5.10
N GLY A 155 -5.94 -19.50 -3.85
CA GLY A 155 -4.92 -20.50 -3.53
C GLY A 155 -3.48 -20.08 -3.88
N LEU A 156 -3.27 -18.83 -4.32
CA LEU A 156 -1.94 -18.27 -4.58
C LEU A 156 -1.51 -17.36 -3.43
N HIS A 157 -0.52 -17.84 -2.67
CA HIS A 157 -0.05 -17.19 -1.44
C HIS A 157 1.35 -16.61 -1.64
N TYR A 158 1.43 -15.46 -2.34
CA TYR A 158 2.67 -14.72 -2.53
C TYR A 158 2.70 -13.48 -1.65
N PRO A 159 3.64 -13.35 -0.70
CA PRO A 159 3.77 -12.13 0.10
C PRO A 159 4.19 -10.95 -0.79
N SER A 160 3.85 -9.76 -0.34
CA SER A 160 4.30 -8.51 -0.97
C SER A 160 5.59 -8.05 -0.29
N LYS A 161 6.68 -8.01 -1.06
CA LYS A 161 7.98 -7.57 -0.56
C LYS A 161 8.08 -6.06 -0.57
N VAL A 162 8.09 -5.43 0.61
CA VAL A 162 8.34 -4.00 0.77
C VAL A 162 9.78 -3.68 0.36
N GLN A 163 9.92 -2.75 -0.58
CA GLN A 163 11.21 -2.29 -1.10
C GLN A 163 11.48 -0.81 -0.79
N TYR A 164 10.43 -0.04 -0.52
CA TYR A 164 10.54 1.39 -0.29
C TYR A 164 9.34 1.89 0.52
N VAL A 165 9.58 2.81 1.45
CA VAL A 165 8.58 3.54 2.24
C VAL A 165 8.71 5.03 1.95
N GLY A 166 7.59 5.73 1.83
CA GLY A 166 7.59 7.19 1.71
C GLY A 166 6.24 7.81 2.02
N GLN A 167 6.13 9.12 1.82
CA GLN A 167 4.87 9.84 1.95
C GLN A 167 4.27 10.18 0.58
N THR A 168 2.94 10.09 0.45
CA THR A 168 2.23 10.35 -0.81
C THR A 168 2.24 11.81 -1.23
N ARG A 169 2.39 12.74 -0.28
CA ARG A 169 2.37 14.18 -0.57
C ARG A 169 3.60 14.58 -1.38
N ASP A 170 3.40 14.74 -2.68
CA ASP A 170 4.43 15.14 -3.64
C ASP A 170 3.93 16.31 -4.49
N PRO A 171 4.23 17.56 -4.13
CA PRO A 171 3.76 18.75 -4.86
C PRO A 171 4.13 18.77 -6.34
N ALA A 172 5.20 18.07 -6.74
CA ALA A 172 5.61 17.95 -8.13
C ALA A 172 4.87 16.82 -8.89
N GLY A 173 4.10 15.99 -8.19
CA GLY A 173 3.38 14.84 -8.72
C GLY A 173 4.29 13.81 -9.40
N ARG A 174 5.54 13.68 -8.94
CA ARG A 174 6.52 12.72 -9.48
C ARG A 174 6.10 11.29 -9.19
N LEU A 175 5.57 10.98 -7.99
CA LEU A 175 5.10 9.63 -7.67
C LEU A 175 3.96 9.18 -8.60
N ALA A 176 2.90 9.99 -8.75
CA ALA A 176 1.77 9.65 -9.64
C ALA A 176 2.12 9.65 -11.14
N LYS A 177 3.24 10.26 -11.55
CA LYS A 177 3.71 10.31 -12.94
C LYS A 177 4.82 9.30 -13.25
N GLY A 178 5.19 8.41 -12.33
CA GLY A 178 6.29 7.47 -12.56
C GLY A 178 7.69 8.11 -12.55
N ARG A 179 7.86 9.32 -11.99
CA ARG A 179 9.09 10.13 -12.08
C ARG A 179 9.84 10.26 -10.76
N LEU A 180 9.40 9.59 -9.70
CA LEU A 180 10.15 9.54 -8.46
C LEU A 180 11.33 8.58 -8.64
N MET A 181 12.54 9.11 -8.84
CA MET A 181 13.73 8.35 -9.25
C MET A 181 13.97 7.06 -8.45
N ALA A 182 13.90 7.12 -7.11
CA ALA A 182 14.13 5.93 -6.28
C ALA A 182 13.08 4.82 -6.55
N VAL A 183 11.83 5.21 -6.80
CA VAL A 183 10.76 4.27 -7.15
C VAL A 183 10.91 3.77 -8.58
N SER A 184 11.21 4.67 -9.54
CA SER A 184 11.42 4.29 -10.94
C SER A 184 12.53 3.25 -11.10
N ASN A 185 13.68 3.46 -10.45
CA ASN A 185 14.80 2.52 -10.51
C ASN A 185 14.43 1.13 -9.95
N LEU A 186 13.61 1.08 -8.90
CA LEU A 186 13.10 -0.18 -8.35
C LEU A 186 12.13 -0.86 -9.32
N CYS A 187 11.23 -0.10 -9.94
CA CYS A 187 10.32 -0.62 -10.95
C CYS A 187 11.08 -1.22 -12.14
N ASP A 188 12.11 -0.53 -12.63
CA ASP A 188 12.95 -1.01 -13.73
C ASP A 188 13.70 -2.30 -13.35
N SER A 189 14.19 -2.38 -12.10
CA SER A 189 14.85 -3.58 -11.57
C SER A 189 13.89 -4.76 -11.40
N ASN A 190 12.62 -4.49 -11.15
CA ASN A 190 11.57 -5.49 -10.95
C ASN A 190 10.95 -5.98 -12.28
N ALA A 191 11.03 -5.20 -13.36
CA ALA A 191 10.17 -5.31 -14.54
C ALA A 191 10.09 -6.70 -15.21
N GLN A 192 11.13 -7.52 -15.08
CA GLN A 192 11.16 -8.85 -15.65
C GLN A 192 10.34 -9.87 -14.83
N ASP A 193 10.57 -9.88 -13.52
CA ASP A 193 10.17 -10.99 -12.62
C ASP A 193 9.08 -10.62 -11.62
N TYR A 194 8.86 -9.32 -11.41
CA TYR A 194 7.96 -8.81 -10.38
C TYR A 194 7.00 -7.77 -10.94
N ASP A 195 5.78 -7.80 -10.40
CA ASP A 195 4.84 -6.69 -10.49
C ASP A 195 5.08 -5.74 -9.32
N THR A 196 5.07 -4.44 -9.61
CA THR A 196 5.26 -3.41 -8.60
C THR A 196 3.93 -2.74 -8.26
N LEU A 197 3.58 -2.69 -6.99
CA LEU A 197 2.37 -2.04 -6.49
C LEU A 197 2.71 -0.95 -5.47
N LEU A 198 1.87 0.08 -5.41
CA LEU A 198 1.83 1.01 -4.29
C LEU A 198 0.77 0.54 -3.29
N LEU A 199 1.21 0.14 -2.11
CA LEU A 199 0.37 0.02 -0.94
C LEU A 199 0.30 1.39 -0.26
N VAL A 200 -0.86 2.03 -0.29
CA VAL A 200 -1.07 3.29 0.41
C VAL A 200 -1.90 3.03 1.66
N GLN A 201 -1.45 3.57 2.79
CA GLN A 201 -2.10 3.41 4.08
C GLN A 201 -2.32 4.76 4.77
N ASN A 202 -3.52 4.90 5.31
CA ASN A 202 -3.84 5.92 6.29
C ASN A 202 -3.71 5.33 7.70
N PHE A 203 -3.33 6.18 8.65
CA PHE A 203 -3.11 5.78 10.03
C PHE A 203 -3.96 6.63 10.97
N ASN A 204 -4.57 5.99 11.95
CA ASN A 204 -5.07 6.67 13.14
C ASN A 204 -3.97 6.65 14.20
N VAL A 205 -3.56 7.82 14.70
CA VAL A 205 -2.54 7.96 15.74
C VAL A 205 -3.19 8.44 17.02
N ALA A 206 -3.39 7.51 17.95
CA ALA A 206 -3.79 7.82 19.31
C ALA A 206 -2.56 8.27 20.13
N VAL A 207 -2.71 9.33 20.90
CA VAL A 207 -1.66 9.90 21.75
C VAL A 207 -2.12 9.84 23.20
N ASP A 208 -1.35 9.15 24.04
CA ASP A 208 -1.52 9.17 25.49
C ASP A 208 -0.44 10.03 26.14
N THR A 209 -0.85 10.86 27.10
CA THR A 209 0.04 11.75 27.84
C THR A 209 -0.59 12.15 29.18
N GLU A 210 0.26 12.43 30.18
CA GLU A 210 -0.19 12.92 31.49
C GLU A 210 -0.75 14.36 31.42
N ALA A 211 -0.28 15.17 30.47
CA ALA A 211 -0.69 16.56 30.29
C ALA A 211 -1.97 16.71 29.45
N LYS A 212 -3.07 16.04 29.86
CA LYS A 212 -4.32 15.95 29.07
C LYS A 212 -4.97 17.28 28.71
N GLU A 213 -4.79 18.32 29.52
CA GLU A 213 -5.37 19.66 29.28
C GLU A 213 -4.53 20.54 28.32
N PHE A 214 -3.28 20.18 28.08
CA PHE A 214 -2.33 20.91 27.22
C PHE A 214 -1.63 20.00 26.20
N ALA A 215 -2.24 18.86 25.89
CA ALA A 215 -1.73 17.95 24.88
C ALA A 215 -1.87 18.62 23.49
N GLU A 216 -0.89 19.43 23.12
CA GLU A 216 -0.81 19.99 21.78
C GLU A 216 -0.64 18.83 20.80
N GLN A 217 -1.71 18.53 20.06
CA GLN A 217 -1.71 17.43 19.11
C GLN A 217 -0.68 17.72 18.02
N ALA A 218 0.23 16.78 17.83
CA ALA A 218 1.16 16.83 16.72
C ALA A 218 0.38 16.98 15.41
N SER A 219 0.81 17.89 14.55
CA SER A 219 0.19 18.05 13.23
C SER A 219 0.23 16.72 12.47
N GLN A 220 -0.72 16.50 11.55
CA GLN A 220 -0.70 15.31 10.68
C GLN A 220 0.65 15.15 9.97
N ARG A 221 1.30 16.26 9.57
CA ARG A 221 2.65 16.25 9.00
C ARG A 221 3.67 15.66 9.97
N SER A 222 3.70 16.14 11.21
CA SER A 222 4.60 15.65 12.25
C SER A 222 4.38 14.15 12.51
N GLN A 223 3.12 13.71 12.60
CA GLN A 223 2.78 12.30 12.81
C GLN A 223 3.29 11.43 11.66
N MET A 224 3.05 11.83 10.40
CA MET A 224 3.52 11.08 9.24
C MET A 224 5.05 11.07 9.11
N ASP A 225 5.74 12.16 9.47
CA ASP A 225 7.21 12.21 9.46
C ASP A 225 7.81 11.18 10.45
N VAL A 226 7.23 11.04 11.64
CA VAL A 226 7.68 10.04 12.64
C VAL A 226 7.34 8.62 12.18
N LEU A 227 6.14 8.40 11.65
CA LEU A 227 5.72 7.09 11.11
C LEU A 227 6.57 6.65 9.93
N GLU A 228 6.87 7.53 8.99
CA GLU A 228 7.75 7.24 7.85
C GLU A 228 9.13 6.79 8.35
N ALA A 229 9.73 7.53 9.31
CA ALA A 229 11.03 7.17 9.85
C ALA A 229 11.03 5.79 10.53
N ALA A 230 9.98 5.47 11.29
CA ALA A 230 9.81 4.18 11.94
C ALA A 230 9.64 3.03 10.93
N LEU A 231 8.82 3.23 9.89
CA LEU A 231 8.57 2.24 8.86
C LEU A 231 9.78 2.02 7.95
N ILE A 232 10.53 3.08 7.59
CA ILE A 232 11.82 2.95 6.90
C ILE A 232 12.76 2.09 7.73
N ARG A 233 12.92 2.40 9.02
CA ARG A 233 13.81 1.63 9.89
C ARG A 233 13.41 0.16 9.98
N TYR A 234 12.10 -0.11 10.04
CA TYR A 234 11.56 -1.46 10.17
C TYR A 234 11.68 -2.27 8.87
N PHE A 235 11.24 -1.74 7.73
CA PHE A 235 11.19 -2.50 6.48
C PHE A 235 12.46 -2.38 5.63
N GLU A 236 13.12 -1.23 5.61
CA GLU A 236 14.27 -0.99 4.73
C GLU A 236 15.61 -1.08 5.46
N GLY A 237 15.64 -0.85 6.77
CA GLY A 237 16.83 -0.94 7.59
C GLY A 237 17.55 0.39 7.79
N ALA A 238 18.74 0.35 8.40
CA ALA A 238 19.47 1.56 8.81
C ALA A 238 20.21 2.26 7.66
N ASP A 239 20.59 1.50 6.62
CA ASP A 239 21.51 1.96 5.56
C ASP A 239 20.84 2.10 4.19
N ALA A 240 19.50 2.08 4.15
CA ALA A 240 18.74 2.04 2.90
C ALA A 240 18.81 3.33 2.07
N ARG A 241 19.18 4.47 2.66
CA ARG A 241 19.06 5.80 2.05
C ARG A 241 20.41 6.43 1.79
N SER A 242 20.41 7.47 0.97
CA SER A 242 21.63 8.24 0.75
C SER A 242 22.07 8.90 2.07
N PRO A 243 23.40 9.11 2.28
CA PRO A 243 23.88 9.77 3.50
C PRO A 243 23.26 11.16 3.74
N GLN A 244 22.93 11.88 2.65
CA GLN A 244 22.27 13.18 2.73
C GLN A 244 20.83 13.04 3.23
N GLU A 245 20.06 12.10 2.70
CA GLU A 245 18.69 11.83 3.14
C GLU A 245 18.66 11.39 4.61
N HIS A 246 19.58 10.51 5.01
CA HIS A 246 19.70 10.05 6.40
C HIS A 246 19.93 11.21 7.36
N ARG A 247 20.83 12.14 7.03
CA ARG A 247 21.12 13.32 7.86
C ARG A 247 19.88 14.21 8.01
N LEU A 248 19.23 14.55 6.91
CA LEU A 248 18.03 15.41 6.93
C LEU A 248 16.90 14.78 7.75
N ARG A 249 16.64 13.48 7.57
CA ARG A 249 15.64 12.76 8.34
C ARG A 249 15.99 12.69 9.82
N ARG A 250 17.26 12.44 10.16
CA ARG A 250 17.73 12.40 11.55
C ARG A 250 17.53 13.74 12.25
N GLU A 251 17.92 14.83 11.61
CA GLU A 251 17.74 16.19 12.14
C GLU A 251 16.26 16.53 12.35
N ARG A 252 15.42 16.16 11.37
CA ARG A 252 13.96 16.33 11.46
C ARG A 252 13.37 15.51 12.59
N LEU A 253 13.72 14.23 12.69
CA LEU A 253 13.21 13.34 13.73
C LEU A 253 13.68 13.75 15.11
N ARG A 254 14.93 14.21 15.25
CA ARG A 254 15.43 14.77 16.51
C ARG A 254 14.60 15.98 16.94
N SER A 255 14.33 16.91 16.02
CA SER A 255 13.50 18.08 16.30
C SER A 255 12.07 17.70 16.72
N LEU A 256 11.47 16.70 16.09
CA LEU A 256 10.14 16.19 16.43
C LEU A 256 10.13 15.47 17.79
N HIS A 257 11.14 14.65 18.06
CA HIS A 257 11.29 13.96 19.34
C HIS A 257 11.47 14.97 20.49
N GLU A 258 12.31 15.99 20.31
CA GLU A 258 12.49 17.08 21.29
C GLU A 258 11.21 17.90 21.48
N ALA A 259 10.45 18.17 20.41
CA ALA A 259 9.23 18.96 20.49
C ALA A 259 8.08 18.20 21.17
N TYR A 260 7.88 16.93 20.85
CA TYR A 260 6.72 16.16 21.33
C TYR A 260 7.03 15.20 22.48
N MET A 261 8.30 15.08 22.90
CA MET A 261 8.73 14.17 23.97
C MET A 261 8.22 12.73 23.76
N ILE A 262 8.36 12.22 22.53
CA ILE A 262 7.81 10.91 22.13
C ILE A 262 8.64 9.80 22.80
N ASP A 263 8.10 9.23 23.87
CA ASP A 263 8.76 8.15 24.61
C ASP A 263 8.73 6.83 23.82
N ARG A 264 7.55 6.50 23.28
CA ARG A 264 7.31 5.27 22.53
C ARG A 264 6.29 5.48 21.43
N LEU A 265 6.52 4.87 20.28
CA LEU A 265 5.53 4.72 19.20
C LEU A 265 5.27 3.25 18.95
N THR A 266 4.04 2.79 19.10
CA THR A 266 3.62 1.44 18.70
C THR A 266 2.94 1.51 17.33
N ILE A 267 3.31 0.64 16.40
CA ILE A 267 2.70 0.55 15.07
C ILE A 267 2.10 -0.85 14.91
N ASP A 268 0.82 -0.91 14.57
CA ASP A 268 0.09 -2.14 14.26
C ASP A 268 -0.48 -2.07 12.84
N LEU A 269 0.12 -2.83 11.92
CA LEU A 269 -0.34 -2.92 10.53
C LEU A 269 -1.47 -3.93 10.33
N GLY A 270 -1.88 -4.65 11.38
CA GLY A 270 -2.93 -5.66 11.29
C GLY A 270 -4.35 -5.08 11.35
N PHE A 271 -5.25 -5.70 10.60
CA PHE A 271 -6.68 -5.44 10.64
C PHE A 271 -7.46 -6.73 10.33
N LYS A 272 -8.75 -6.79 10.69
CA LYS A 272 -9.55 -8.03 10.67
C LYS A 272 -9.76 -8.61 9.28
N GLU A 273 -9.92 -7.75 8.28
CA GLU A 273 -10.25 -8.13 6.90
C GLU A 273 -9.00 -8.54 6.08
N ALA A 274 -7.81 -8.48 6.67
CA ALA A 274 -6.57 -8.83 6.00
C ALA A 274 -6.56 -10.32 5.60
N ASN A 275 -6.45 -10.59 4.30
CA ASN A 275 -6.15 -11.90 3.76
C ASN A 275 -4.66 -11.99 3.36
N ASP A 276 -4.26 -13.12 2.77
CA ASP A 276 -2.90 -13.41 2.32
C ASP A 276 -2.34 -12.40 1.32
N PHE A 277 -3.20 -11.59 0.67
CA PHE A 277 -2.76 -10.50 -0.19
C PHE A 277 -2.02 -9.40 0.60
N TYR A 278 -2.33 -9.25 1.88
CA TYR A 278 -1.74 -8.29 2.81
C TYR A 278 -0.56 -8.85 3.60
N ASP A 279 -0.13 -10.09 3.33
CA ASP A 279 1.12 -10.60 3.90
C ASP A 279 2.28 -9.73 3.35
N LEU A 280 3.00 -9.05 4.25
CA LEU A 280 4.15 -8.22 3.92
C LEU A 280 5.44 -8.89 4.39
N GLU A 281 6.52 -8.62 3.68
CA GLU A 281 7.88 -8.98 4.08
C GLU A 281 8.87 -7.94 3.55
N SER A 282 10.13 -8.00 3.98
CA SER A 282 11.22 -7.26 3.33
C SER A 282 12.54 -8.01 3.48
N ALA A 283 13.65 -7.38 3.08
CA ALA A 283 14.98 -7.91 3.39
C ALA A 283 15.27 -7.94 4.89
N GLU A 284 14.67 -7.03 5.66
CA GLU A 284 14.90 -6.84 7.10
C GLU A 284 13.89 -7.58 7.96
N VAL A 285 12.68 -7.84 7.43
CA VAL A 285 11.60 -8.43 8.19
C VAL A 285 10.98 -9.64 7.50
N GLU A 286 10.90 -10.74 8.24
CA GLU A 286 10.17 -11.93 7.83
C GLU A 286 8.70 -11.64 7.53
N LYS A 287 8.13 -12.51 6.68
CA LYS A 287 6.73 -12.52 6.30
C LYS A 287 5.80 -12.49 7.51
N SER A 288 4.90 -11.50 7.56
CA SER A 288 3.76 -11.49 8.46
C SER A 288 2.53 -10.82 7.83
N ARG A 289 1.34 -11.25 8.25
CA ARG A 289 0.09 -10.53 7.97
C ARG A 289 -0.12 -9.35 8.90
N ARG A 290 0.45 -9.43 10.09
CA ARG A 290 0.39 -8.40 11.13
C ARG A 290 1.80 -8.05 11.56
N HIS A 291 2.23 -6.87 11.17
CA HIS A 291 3.46 -6.30 11.70
C HIS A 291 3.09 -5.42 12.91
N LEU A 292 3.41 -5.91 14.10
CA LEU A 292 3.25 -5.19 15.36
C LEU A 292 4.62 -4.97 15.99
N PHE A 293 5.00 -3.71 16.15
CA PHE A 293 6.30 -3.35 16.70
C PHE A 293 6.25 -2.00 17.42
N ALA A 294 7.17 -1.80 18.34
CA ALA A 294 7.39 -0.52 19.00
C ALA A 294 8.69 0.10 18.55
N CYS A 295 8.71 1.43 18.59
CA CYS A 295 9.85 2.26 18.28
C CYS A 295 10.15 3.16 19.47
N SER A 296 11.44 3.31 19.77
CA SER A 296 11.97 4.36 20.64
C SER A 296 12.93 5.24 19.86
N PHE A 297 13.07 6.48 20.31
CA PHE A 297 13.79 7.53 19.60
C PHE A 297 14.95 8.04 20.45
N THR A 298 16.16 8.09 19.89
CA THR A 298 17.33 8.62 20.58
C THR A 298 18.23 9.32 19.58
N GLU A 299 18.52 10.61 19.78
CA GLU A 299 19.37 11.41 18.88
C GLU A 299 18.95 11.34 17.39
N GLY A 300 17.63 11.29 17.14
CA GLY A 300 17.06 11.17 15.80
C GLY A 300 17.25 9.79 15.14
N LEU A 301 17.69 8.79 15.90
CA LEU A 301 17.72 7.39 15.50
C LEU A 301 16.47 6.66 16.00
N VAL A 302 16.05 5.67 15.23
CA VAL A 302 14.94 4.78 15.60
C VAL A 302 15.50 3.41 16.00
N ALA A 303 15.17 2.99 17.21
CA ALA A 303 15.32 1.60 17.65
C ALA A 303 13.97 0.89 17.55
N VAL A 304 13.96 -0.34 17.06
CA VAL A 304 12.72 -1.11 16.83
C VAL A 304 12.72 -2.39 17.64
N GLU A 305 11.61 -2.66 18.30
CA GLU A 305 11.33 -3.86 19.08
C GLU A 305 10.07 -4.52 18.51
N ARG A 306 10.18 -5.77 18.03
CA ARG A 306 8.98 -6.55 17.64
C ARG A 306 8.20 -6.94 18.89
N LEU A 307 6.88 -6.82 18.84
CA LEU A 307 6.01 -7.18 19.95
C LEU A 307 5.26 -8.48 19.65
N ALA A 308 4.89 -9.19 20.70
CA ALA A 308 3.95 -10.30 20.58
C ALA A 308 2.55 -9.77 20.25
N GLU A 309 1.84 -10.47 19.37
CA GLU A 309 0.48 -10.08 18.92
C GLU A 309 -0.60 -10.31 19.98
N GLN A 310 -0.28 -11.01 21.06
CA GLN A 310 -1.22 -11.49 22.07
C GLN A 310 -1.85 -10.32 22.84
N GLY A 311 -3.17 -10.34 22.96
CA GLY A 311 -3.92 -9.40 23.82
C GLY A 311 -4.27 -8.04 23.20
N ARG A 312 -3.89 -7.78 21.95
CA ARG A 312 -4.21 -6.52 21.25
C ARG A 312 -5.24 -6.75 20.13
N PRO A 313 -6.46 -6.21 20.21
CA PRO A 313 -7.50 -6.46 19.22
C PRO A 313 -7.16 -5.82 17.88
N LEU A 314 -7.54 -6.50 16.79
CA LEU A 314 -7.45 -5.96 15.44
C LEU A 314 -8.57 -4.95 15.20
N VAL A 315 -8.23 -3.87 14.50
CA VAL A 315 -9.21 -2.91 13.98
C VAL A 315 -9.95 -3.52 12.77
N SER A 316 -11.19 -3.09 12.57
CA SER A 316 -11.94 -3.38 11.34
C SER A 316 -11.83 -2.13 10.47
N LEU A 317 -11.50 -2.31 9.19
CA LEU A 317 -11.51 -1.19 8.27
C LEU A 317 -12.95 -1.04 7.76
N GLU A 318 -13.53 0.16 7.90
CA GLU A 318 -14.84 0.44 7.30
C GLU A 318 -14.71 0.35 5.77
N ALA A 319 -15.65 -0.35 5.13
CA ALA A 319 -15.61 -0.71 3.71
C ALA A 319 -16.09 0.40 2.78
#